data_AF-A0A6V8KCN9-F1
#
_entry.id   AF-A0A6V8KCN9-F1
#
_cell.length_a   1.000
_cell.length_b   1.000
_cell.length_c   1.000
_cell.angle_alpha   90.00
_cell.angle_beta   90.00
_cell.angle_gamma   90.00
#
_symmetry.space_group_name_H-M   'P 1'
#
loop_
_entity.id
_entity.type
_entity.pdbx_description
1 polymer ?
#
loop_
_entity_poly.entity_id
_entity_poly.type
_entity_poly.pdbx_seq_one_letter_code
_entity_poly.pdbx_strand_id
1 'polypeptide(L)'
;MANARWIWFPEGDPAASAPAATRYLRRTFTAPAGPYTAAHLVVTGDDTVDVWLNDTWLAVSPRATDSWRQAIRVDLSAALRPGANTLTLAARNTSQGPAGVVGYLDIAAAGGTVALVTDGGWQAANAVPHAWVAARDLGAYGTGPWGTGVQLPTTGASSPSPSRG
;
A
#
# COMPACT_ATOMS: atom_id res chain seq x y z
N MET A 1 6.67 6.46 -7.41
CA MET A 1 7.45 5.24 -7.09
C MET A 1 8.94 5.49 -6.89
N ALA A 2 9.50 6.65 -7.27
CA ALA A 2 10.89 6.96 -6.91
C ALA A 2 11.10 6.81 -5.39
N ASN A 3 12.19 6.15 -4.99
CA ASN A 3 12.56 5.84 -3.60
C ASN A 3 11.64 4.87 -2.84
N ALA A 4 10.55 4.38 -3.42
CA ALA A 4 9.72 3.37 -2.79
C ALA A 4 10.45 2.02 -2.76
N ARG A 5 10.25 1.28 -1.67
CA ARG A 5 10.76 -0.07 -1.47
C ARG A 5 9.62 -1.07 -1.57
N TRP A 6 9.90 -2.23 -2.16
CA TRP A 6 9.02 -3.38 -1.99
C TRP A 6 9.13 -3.86 -0.55
N ILE A 7 8.00 -4.03 0.11
CA ILE A 7 7.95 -4.48 1.50
C ILE A 7 6.99 -5.65 1.69
N TRP A 8 7.30 -6.51 2.66
CA TRP A 8 6.45 -7.65 3.01
C TRP A 8 6.59 -8.05 4.48
N PHE A 9 5.83 -9.07 4.90
CA PHE A 9 6.04 -9.72 6.17
C PHE A 9 7.39 -10.46 6.20
N PRO A 10 8.15 -10.43 7.32
CA PRO A 10 9.45 -11.11 7.41
C PRO A 10 9.30 -12.63 7.51
N GLU A 11 9.17 -13.30 6.36
CA GLU A 11 9.12 -14.76 6.22
C GLU A 11 10.02 -15.23 5.08
N GLY A 12 10.78 -16.31 5.24
CA GLY A 12 11.56 -16.93 4.16
C GLY A 12 12.36 -15.93 3.31
N ASP A 13 12.12 -15.91 2.00
CA ASP A 13 12.55 -14.87 1.07
C ASP A 13 11.37 -14.46 0.16
N PRO A 14 10.60 -13.42 0.50
CA PRO A 14 9.36 -13.10 -0.22
C PRO A 14 9.59 -12.61 -1.64
N ALA A 15 10.79 -12.11 -1.97
CA ALA A 15 11.12 -11.72 -3.35
C ALA A 15 11.35 -12.95 -4.25
N ALA A 16 11.65 -14.11 -3.67
CA ALA A 16 11.80 -15.37 -4.38
C ALA A 16 10.53 -16.25 -4.30
N SER A 17 10.02 -16.48 -3.09
CA SER A 17 8.84 -17.30 -2.85
C SER A 17 8.25 -17.04 -1.46
N ALA A 18 6.99 -16.62 -1.43
CA ALA A 18 6.12 -16.53 -0.27
C ALA A 18 4.91 -17.47 -0.45
N PRO A 19 4.27 -17.93 0.65
CA PRO A 19 3.07 -18.75 0.55
C PRO A 19 1.88 -17.97 -0.02
N ALA A 20 0.92 -18.70 -0.59
CA ALA A 20 -0.38 -18.17 -0.98
C ALA A 20 -1.18 -17.79 0.29
N ALA A 21 -1.08 -16.53 0.71
CA ALA A 21 -1.70 -16.04 1.93
C ALA A 21 -1.83 -14.50 1.92
N THR A 22 -2.64 -14.00 2.85
CA THR A 22 -2.74 -12.56 3.12
C THR A 22 -1.71 -12.13 4.16
N ARG A 23 -1.07 -10.98 3.93
CA ARG A 23 -0.29 -10.23 4.91
C ARG A 23 -0.89 -8.85 5.08
N TYR A 24 -0.73 -8.32 6.28
CA TYR A 24 -1.20 -7.00 6.64
C TYR A 24 -0.01 -6.09 6.84
N LEU A 25 -0.07 -4.87 6.31
CA LEU A 25 0.97 -3.87 6.48
C LEU A 25 0.34 -2.58 7.00
N ARG A 26 1.05 -1.83 7.85
CA ARG A 26 0.55 -0.54 8.33
C ARG A 26 1.64 0.51 8.47
N ARG A 27 1.21 1.76 8.36
CA ARG A 27 2.00 2.96 8.67
C ARG A 27 1.12 3.99 9.37
N THR A 28 1.62 4.51 10.49
CA THR A 28 1.03 5.67 11.16
C THR A 28 1.71 6.94 10.70
N PHE A 29 0.94 8.01 10.51
CA PHE A 29 1.46 9.32 10.13
C PHE A 29 0.60 10.45 10.69
N THR A 30 1.16 11.65 10.72
CA THR A 30 0.47 12.86 11.19
C THR A 30 0.12 13.73 9.99
N ALA A 31 -1.16 14.04 9.80
CA ALA A 31 -1.62 14.91 8.72
C ALA A 31 -1.89 16.33 9.23
N PRO A 32 -1.64 17.37 8.40
CA PRO A 32 -2.04 18.74 8.72
C PRO A 32 -3.57 18.87 8.80
N ALA A 33 -4.03 19.98 9.37
CA ALA A 33 -5.43 20.36 9.27
C ALA A 33 -5.80 20.68 7.81
N GLY A 34 -7.01 20.29 7.40
CA GLY A 34 -7.56 20.62 6.10
C GLY A 34 -7.96 22.10 5.95
N PRO A 35 -8.54 22.51 4.80
CA PRO A 35 -8.94 21.65 3.68
C PRO A 35 -7.74 21.06 2.92
N TYR A 36 -7.89 19.82 2.45
CA TYR A 36 -6.86 19.09 1.71
C TYR A 36 -6.95 19.43 0.21
N THR A 37 -5.82 19.80 -0.40
CA THR A 37 -5.68 19.98 -1.86
C THR A 37 -5.17 18.71 -2.55
N ALA A 38 -4.58 17.78 -1.79
CA ALA A 38 -4.29 16.42 -2.22
C ALA A 38 -4.42 15.47 -1.02
N ALA A 39 -4.98 14.28 -1.24
CA ALA A 39 -5.07 13.21 -0.24
C ALA A 39 -5.15 11.86 -0.95
N HIS A 40 -4.03 11.37 -1.48
CA HIS A 40 -4.05 10.13 -2.26
C HIS A 40 -2.91 9.19 -1.93
N LEU A 41 -3.21 7.90 -2.03
CA LEU A 41 -2.27 6.80 -2.04
C LEU A 41 -2.19 6.25 -3.46
N VAL A 42 -0.98 5.96 -3.93
CA VAL A 42 -0.76 5.15 -5.13
C VAL A 42 -0.01 3.90 -4.70
N VAL A 43 -0.62 2.73 -4.90
CA VAL A 43 -0.12 1.47 -4.34
C VAL A 43 -0.43 0.29 -5.27
N THR A 44 0.44 -0.71 -5.21
CA THR A 44 0.18 -2.03 -5.76
C THR A 44 0.69 -3.11 -4.81
N GLY A 45 0.12 -4.30 -4.90
CA GLY A 45 0.58 -5.49 -4.20
C GLY A 45 0.66 -6.66 -5.16
N ASP A 46 1.65 -7.52 -4.99
CA ASP A 46 1.77 -8.79 -5.69
C ASP A 46 1.20 -9.91 -4.80
N ASP A 47 0.00 -10.45 -5.07
CA ASP A 47 -0.81 -10.24 -6.30
C ASP A 47 -1.83 -9.10 -6.22
N THR A 48 -2.28 -8.74 -5.00
CA THR A 48 -3.39 -7.78 -4.82
C THR A 48 -3.24 -6.98 -3.53
N VAL A 49 -3.92 -5.82 -3.43
CA VAL A 49 -3.91 -4.96 -2.26
C VAL A 49 -5.27 -4.32 -1.99
N ASP A 50 -5.70 -4.37 -0.73
CA ASP A 50 -6.87 -3.67 -0.21
C ASP A 50 -6.43 -2.60 0.79
N VAL A 51 -7.14 -1.48 0.84
CA VAL A 51 -6.70 -0.27 1.55
C VAL A 51 -7.74 0.19 2.56
N TRP A 52 -7.27 0.40 3.79
CA TRP A 52 -8.03 1.05 4.87
C TRP A 52 -7.27 2.26 5.40
N LEU A 53 -8.02 3.30 5.77
CA LEU A 53 -7.52 4.42 6.54
C LEU A 53 -8.40 4.61 7.77
N ASN A 54 -7.80 4.62 8.97
CA ASN A 54 -8.55 4.76 10.23
C ASN A 54 -9.77 3.82 10.30
N ASP A 55 -9.55 2.54 10.01
CA ASP A 55 -10.56 1.47 9.97
C ASP A 55 -11.68 1.65 8.91
N THR A 56 -11.60 2.67 8.06
CA THR A 56 -12.51 2.87 6.93
C THR A 56 -11.95 2.16 5.71
N TRP A 57 -12.71 1.23 5.14
CA TRP A 57 -12.33 0.53 3.91
C TRP A 57 -12.53 1.45 2.71
N LEU A 58 -11.45 1.71 1.97
CA LEU A 58 -11.45 2.72 0.90
C LEU A 58 -11.33 2.14 -0.49
N ALA A 59 -10.61 1.02 -0.66
CA ALA A 59 -10.33 0.47 -1.97
C ALA A 59 -9.96 -1.01 -1.94
N VAL A 60 -10.17 -1.65 -3.09
CA VAL A 60 -9.64 -2.97 -3.46
C VAL A 60 -8.96 -2.86 -4.82
N SER A 61 -7.82 -3.52 -4.98
CA SER A 61 -7.24 -3.69 -6.32
C SER A 61 -8.06 -4.69 -7.14
N PRO A 62 -7.99 -4.63 -8.48
CA PRO A 62 -8.53 -5.68 -9.33
C PRO A 62 -8.02 -7.07 -8.91
N ARG A 63 -8.86 -8.10 -9.07
CA ARG A 63 -8.49 -9.50 -8.82
C ARG A 63 -8.27 -10.21 -10.16
N ALA A 64 -7.20 -9.84 -10.84
CA ALA A 64 -6.84 -10.36 -12.15
C ALA A 64 -5.35 -10.74 -12.19
N THR A 65 -5.00 -11.65 -13.09
CA THR A 65 -3.60 -12.04 -13.34
C THR A 65 -2.75 -10.80 -13.65
N ASP A 66 -1.55 -10.74 -13.06
CA ASP A 66 -0.61 -9.62 -13.23
C ASP A 66 -1.18 -8.24 -12.85
N SER A 67 -2.28 -8.17 -12.08
CA SER A 67 -2.87 -6.89 -11.65
C SER A 67 -1.90 -6.05 -10.82
N TRP A 68 -0.90 -6.67 -10.19
CA TRP A 68 0.19 -5.99 -9.50
C TRP A 68 0.99 -5.03 -10.40
N ARG A 69 1.00 -5.25 -11.71
CA ARG A 69 1.64 -4.35 -12.69
C ARG A 69 0.88 -3.05 -12.89
N GLN A 70 -0.32 -2.90 -12.33
CA GLN A 70 -1.11 -1.69 -12.41
C GLN A 70 -1.38 -1.16 -11.00
N ALA A 71 -0.64 -0.13 -10.60
CA ALA A 71 -0.92 0.52 -9.32
C ALA A 71 -2.30 1.20 -9.38
N ILE A 72 -3.01 1.15 -8.26
CA ILE A 72 -4.26 1.87 -8.07
C ILE A 72 -4.00 3.21 -7.40
N ARG A 73 -4.80 4.23 -7.75
CA ARG A 73 -4.90 5.50 -7.01
C ARG A 73 -6.07 5.39 -6.05
N VAL A 74 -5.88 5.73 -4.78
CA VAL A 74 -6.90 5.70 -3.75
C VAL A 74 -7.02 7.08 -3.13
N ASP A 75 -8.20 7.68 -3.21
CA ASP A 75 -8.59 8.90 -2.52
C ASP A 75 -8.81 8.60 -1.04
N LEU A 76 -8.06 9.30 -0.21
CA LEU A 76 -8.05 9.15 1.25
C LEU A 76 -8.96 10.18 1.94
N SER A 77 -9.47 11.17 1.21
CA SER A 77 -10.14 12.35 1.76
C SER A 77 -11.33 12.01 2.66
N ALA A 78 -12.09 10.96 2.33
CA ALA A 78 -13.27 10.54 3.09
C ALA A 78 -12.95 10.01 4.51
N ALA A 79 -11.71 9.59 4.77
CA ALA A 79 -11.30 8.99 6.05
C ALA A 79 -10.10 9.70 6.71
N LEU A 80 -9.47 10.65 6.00
CA LEU A 80 -8.34 11.42 6.49
C LEU A 80 -8.80 12.44 7.53
N ARG A 81 -8.05 12.53 8.63
CA ARG A 81 -8.29 13.50 9.71
C ARG A 81 -7.03 14.27 10.07
N PRO A 82 -7.12 15.49 10.62
CA PRO A 82 -5.97 16.18 11.20
C PRO A 82 -5.33 15.34 12.32
N GLY A 83 -4.02 15.42 12.47
CA GLY A 83 -3.30 14.64 13.49
C GLY A 83 -3.05 13.20 13.06
N ALA A 84 -3.12 12.26 14.00
CA ALA A 84 -2.70 10.88 13.80
C ALA A 84 -3.67 10.06 12.95
N ASN A 85 -3.13 9.43 11.91
CA ASN A 85 -3.82 8.53 10.99
C ASN A 85 -3.09 7.19 10.91
N THR A 86 -3.83 6.11 10.70
CA THR A 86 -3.27 4.78 10.44
C THR A 86 -3.72 4.28 9.08
N LEU A 87 -2.77 4.16 8.15
CA LEU A 87 -2.96 3.49 6.87
C LEU A 87 -2.68 1.99 7.06
N THR A 88 -3.63 1.15 6.65
CA THR A 88 -3.51 -0.30 6.69
C THR A 88 -3.76 -0.88 5.31
N LEU A 89 -2.91 -1.83 4.92
CA LEU A 89 -2.98 -2.57 3.67
C LEU A 89 -3.20 -4.04 3.99
N ALA A 90 -4.12 -4.70 3.31
CA ALA A 90 -4.18 -6.16 3.27
C ALA A 90 -3.74 -6.60 1.88
N ALA A 91 -2.57 -7.21 1.80
CA ALA A 91 -2.01 -7.68 0.54
C ALA A 91 -2.07 -9.20 0.48
N ARG A 92 -2.61 -9.74 -0.61
CA ARG A 92 -2.82 -11.17 -0.77
C ARG A 92 -1.97 -11.68 -1.92
N ASN A 93 -1.06 -12.60 -1.60
CA ASN A 93 -0.44 -13.48 -2.56
C ASN A 93 -1.41 -14.63 -2.87
N THR A 94 -1.81 -14.79 -4.12
CA THR A 94 -2.87 -15.75 -4.51
C THR A 94 -2.32 -17.12 -4.86
N SER A 95 -1.03 -17.21 -5.16
CA SER A 95 -0.32 -18.47 -5.42
C SER A 95 1.06 -18.45 -4.78
N GLN A 96 1.74 -19.60 -4.66
CA GLN A 96 3.11 -19.58 -4.15
C GLN A 96 4.04 -18.91 -5.17
N GLY A 97 4.81 -17.91 -4.75
CA GLY A 97 5.61 -17.08 -5.65
C GLY A 97 6.06 -15.79 -4.98
N PRO A 98 6.71 -14.87 -5.71
CA PRO A 98 7.07 -13.56 -5.18
C PRO A 98 5.88 -12.82 -4.58
N ALA A 99 6.10 -12.08 -3.49
CA ALA A 99 5.08 -11.27 -2.85
C ALA A 99 5.68 -9.98 -2.29
N GLY A 100 4.95 -8.89 -2.42
CA GLY A 100 5.40 -7.59 -1.98
C GLY A 100 4.37 -6.50 -2.18
N VAL A 101 4.52 -5.39 -1.46
CA VAL A 101 3.74 -4.17 -1.66
C VAL A 101 4.68 -3.01 -1.92
N VAL A 102 4.34 -2.17 -2.90
CA VAL A 102 5.06 -0.93 -3.18
C VAL A 102 4.08 0.21 -3.43
N GLY A 103 4.40 1.39 -2.91
CA GLY A 103 3.53 2.54 -3.07
C GLY A 103 4.10 3.82 -2.47
N TYR A 104 3.34 4.89 -2.64
CA TYR A 104 3.59 6.19 -2.04
C TYR A 104 2.28 6.92 -1.74
N LEU A 105 2.31 7.77 -0.73
CA LEU A 105 1.20 8.58 -0.27
C LEU A 105 1.61 10.05 -0.34
N ASP A 106 0.72 10.87 -0.89
CA ASP A 106 0.87 12.33 -0.98
C ASP A 106 -0.37 13.02 -0.42
N ILE A 107 -0.16 13.80 0.63
CA ILE A 107 -1.16 14.67 1.25
C ILE A 107 -0.64 16.11 1.20
N ALA A 108 -1.52 17.03 0.84
CA ALA A 108 -1.25 18.46 0.85
C ALA A 108 -2.44 19.23 1.41
N ALA A 109 -2.16 20.20 2.26
CA ALA A 109 -3.10 21.21 2.75
C ALA A 109 -2.36 22.53 2.94
N ALA A 110 -3.08 23.62 3.24
CA ALA A 110 -2.46 24.91 3.55
C ALA A 110 -1.45 24.83 4.70
N GLY A 111 -1.71 23.95 5.69
CA GLY A 111 -0.84 23.76 6.84
C GLY A 111 0.41 22.90 6.61
N GLY A 112 0.61 22.35 5.40
CA GLY A 112 1.80 21.57 5.06
C GLY A 112 1.52 20.34 4.18
N THR A 113 2.56 19.54 3.97
CA THR A 113 2.51 18.32 3.16
C THR A 113 2.99 17.10 3.94
N VAL A 114 2.49 15.93 3.55
CA VAL A 114 2.97 14.62 4.01
C VAL A 114 3.25 13.78 2.78
N ALA A 115 4.50 13.36 2.61
CA ALA A 115 4.92 12.44 1.58
C ALA A 115 5.52 11.20 2.25
N LEU A 116 4.97 10.02 1.95
CA LEU A 116 5.44 8.75 2.48
C LEU A 116 5.64 7.76 1.33
N VAL A 117 6.56 6.83 1.51
CA VAL A 117 6.74 5.69 0.63
C VAL A 117 6.62 4.40 1.43
N THR A 118 6.43 3.28 0.74
CA THR A 118 6.71 1.97 1.33
C THR A 118 8.20 1.86 1.60
N ASP A 119 8.58 1.59 2.85
CA ASP A 119 9.96 1.55 3.35
C ASP A 119 10.05 0.77 4.68
N GLY A 120 11.23 0.74 5.29
CA GLY A 120 11.46 0.10 6.59
C GLY A 120 10.75 0.75 7.78
N GLY A 121 10.02 1.86 7.59
CA GLY A 121 9.17 2.47 8.60
C GLY A 121 7.80 1.78 8.74
N TRP A 122 7.49 0.82 7.87
CA TRP A 122 6.24 0.07 7.91
C TRP A 122 6.31 -1.10 8.89
N GLN A 123 5.15 -1.47 9.42
CA GLN A 123 4.98 -2.70 10.18
C GLN A 123 4.19 -3.73 9.35
N ALA A 124 4.40 -5.01 9.63
CA ALA A 124 3.69 -6.11 9.00
C ALA A 124 3.14 -7.12 10.03
N ALA A 125 2.09 -7.83 9.66
CA ALA A 125 1.51 -8.95 10.40
C ALA A 125 1.07 -10.06 9.43
N ASN A 126 1.10 -11.31 9.87
CA ASN A 126 0.79 -12.47 9.03
C ASN A 126 -0.63 -13.03 9.19
N ALA A 127 -1.38 -12.59 10.18
CA ALA A 127 -2.74 -13.04 10.47
C ALA A 127 -3.52 -11.98 11.28
N VAL A 128 -4.81 -12.24 11.46
CA VAL A 128 -5.68 -11.57 12.43
C VAL A 128 -5.85 -12.50 13.63
N PRO A 129 -5.73 -12.03 14.89
CA PRO A 129 -5.38 -10.66 15.29
C PRO A 129 -3.95 -10.29 14.94
N HIS A 130 -3.72 -9.01 14.64
CA HIS A 130 -2.44 -8.53 14.15
C HIS A 130 -1.36 -8.50 15.25
N ALA A 131 -0.30 -9.30 15.07
CA ALA A 131 0.94 -9.18 15.81
C ALA A 131 1.96 -8.40 14.97
N TRP A 132 2.04 -7.08 15.18
CA TRP A 132 2.85 -6.19 14.35
C TRP A 132 4.35 -6.32 14.63
N VAL A 133 5.09 -6.64 13.58
CA VAL A 133 6.56 -6.62 13.54
C VAL A 133 7.04 -5.61 12.50
N ALA A 134 8.34 -5.34 12.44
CA ALA A 134 8.89 -4.53 11.35
C ALA A 134 8.65 -5.23 10.00
N ALA A 135 8.21 -4.47 8.98
CA ALA A 135 8.14 -4.98 7.63
C ALA A 135 9.55 -5.20 7.08
N ARG A 136 9.72 -6.24 6.26
CA ARG A 136 10.98 -6.53 5.58
C ARG A 136 11.09 -5.70 4.31
N ASP A 137 12.19 -4.97 4.13
CA ASP A 137 12.59 -4.36 2.87
C ASP A 137 13.09 -5.46 1.91
N LEU A 138 12.47 -5.54 0.73
CA LEU A 138 12.78 -6.51 -0.32
C LEU A 138 13.60 -5.92 -1.46
N GLY A 139 13.85 -4.61 -1.44
CA GLY A 139 14.58 -3.90 -2.49
C GLY A 139 13.87 -2.65 -2.98
N ALA A 140 14.61 -1.80 -3.68
CA ALA A 140 14.05 -0.62 -4.32
C ALA A 140 13.09 -0.99 -5.46
N TYR A 141 12.10 -0.13 -5.70
CA TYR A 141 11.41 -0.14 -6.99
C TYR A 141 12.44 -0.06 -8.13
N GLY A 142 12.29 -0.89 -9.16
CA GLY A 142 13.29 -1.06 -10.22
C GLY A 142 14.19 -2.29 -10.05
N THR A 143 14.21 -2.95 -8.89
CA THR A 143 14.97 -4.20 -8.69
C THR A 143 14.10 -5.44 -8.92
N GLY A 144 14.75 -6.57 -9.21
CA GLY A 144 14.06 -7.84 -9.40
C GLY A 144 13.30 -8.31 -8.13
N PRO A 145 12.27 -9.17 -8.29
CA PRO A 145 11.77 -9.71 -9.57
C PRO A 145 10.86 -8.73 -10.34
N TRP A 146 10.37 -7.66 -9.70
CA TRP A 146 9.34 -6.79 -10.29
C TRP A 146 9.87 -5.74 -11.27
N GLY A 147 11.15 -5.34 -11.13
CA GLY A 147 11.78 -4.33 -11.97
C GLY A 147 11.01 -3.01 -11.98
N THR A 148 10.84 -2.43 -13.17
CA THR A 148 10.03 -1.22 -13.41
C THR A 148 8.65 -1.53 -13.97
N GLY A 149 8.13 -2.75 -13.75
CA GLY A 149 6.90 -3.25 -14.38
C GLY A 149 5.60 -2.66 -13.85
N VAL A 150 5.64 -1.73 -12.88
CA VAL A 150 4.44 -1.10 -12.31
C VAL A 150 4.09 0.15 -13.11
N GLN A 151 2.97 0.08 -13.82
CA GLN A 151 2.33 1.21 -14.46
C GLN A 151 1.61 2.06 -13.41
N LEU A 152 1.89 3.37 -13.45
CA LEU A 152 1.21 4.33 -12.59
C LEU A 152 -0.18 4.67 -13.14
N PRO A 153 -1.16 4.94 -12.26
CA PRO A 153 -2.46 5.48 -12.69
C PRO A 153 -2.27 6.77 -13.49
N THR A 154 -3.12 6.99 -14.49
CA THR A 154 -3.20 8.27 -15.16
C THR A 154 -3.61 9.37 -14.19
N THR A 155 -3.17 10.59 -14.45
CA THR A 155 -3.59 11.77 -13.68
C THR A 155 -5.12 11.88 -13.73
N GLY A 156 -5.77 11.85 -12.57
CA GLY A 156 -7.24 11.90 -12.45
C GLY A 156 -7.95 10.54 -12.43
N ALA A 157 -7.23 9.41 -12.43
CA ALA A 157 -7.83 8.09 -12.26
C ALA A 157 -8.69 8.04 -10.98
N SER A 158 -9.92 7.55 -11.11
CA SER A 158 -10.86 7.41 -10.01
C SER A 158 -10.43 6.30 -9.04
N SER A 159 -10.75 6.50 -7.76
CA SER A 159 -10.52 5.48 -6.74
C SER A 159 -11.40 4.26 -6.99
N PRO A 160 -10.83 3.03 -7.02
CA PRO A 160 -11.66 1.84 -7.04
C PRO A 160 -12.43 1.75 -5.72
N SER A 161 -13.74 1.62 -5.81
CA SER A 161 -14.60 1.55 -4.63
C SER A 161 -14.78 0.09 -4.21
N PRO A 162 -14.74 -0.22 -2.90
CA PRO A 162 -15.15 -1.53 -2.43
C PRO A 162 -16.63 -1.75 -2.71
N SER A 163 -16.99 -2.82 -3.41
CA SER A 163 -18.41 -3.20 -3.51
C SER A 163 -18.85 -3.82 -2.20
N ARG A 164 -19.93 -3.30 -1.59
CA ARG A 164 -20.69 -4.07 -0.60
C ARG A 164 -21.34 -5.23 -1.35
N GLY A 165 -20.75 -6.41 -1.21
CA GLY A 165 -21.46 -7.66 -1.49
C GLY A 165 -22.60 -7.87 -0.51
#